data_AF-H2V167-F1
#
_entry.id   AF-H2V167-F1
#
_cell.length_a   1.000
_cell.length_b   1.000
_cell.length_c   1.000
_cell.angle_alpha   90.00
_cell.angle_beta   90.00
_cell.angle_gamma   90.00
#
_symmetry.space_group_name_H-M   'P 1'
#
loop_
_entity.id
_entity.type
_entity.pdbx_description
1 polymer ?
#
loop_
_entity_poly.entity_id
_entity_poly.type
_entity_poly.pdbx_seq_one_letter_code
_entity_poly.pdbx_strand_id
1 'polypeptide(L)'
;MANKSWVIYQATLLLVVNLSYGAASKRFSALEPPKDLAILDPGFLGYLEIVWSPPANLPNATQCLTRYQLEYFDTYSGKWSGVRTPLTSHRVQFDLMKNVSVRVYTLLSGPCTNGKMITSKNYTELVYKPPRTGAANTEVQDFVCVNYNMMTIECTWQRGAKTPDNAQQRLYFWHKNLERAQECPKYIISRGFRSGCQFTGTSLPLFTDVNICVNGSSPEGPLQAKFISLQIQNHIKPPTTEKVDVRAGPDSLVIAWEHPVGGAPEHCLEWEVERQLQGPDGKTTRELTLTTQKNLTLPSGNQKEKNCFSVRSKLQNYCVEKGLWSDWSRPACLPEKTDSIPGAHLDISVYFYAVAVIASLVLFLCVTSAAFKVRKSASKPSTAFG
;
A
#
# COMPACT_ATOMS: atom_id res chain seq x y z
N MET A 1 9.72 -33.26 -115.10
CA MET A 1 10.02 -34.42 -114.23
C MET A 1 9.76 -34.00 -112.79
N ALA A 2 9.20 -34.94 -112.03
CA ALA A 2 8.57 -34.85 -110.71
C ALA A 2 9.23 -33.94 -109.66
N ASN A 3 8.47 -33.31 -108.76
CA ASN A 3 8.01 -33.96 -107.51
C ASN A 3 6.99 -33.12 -106.70
N LYS A 4 5.85 -33.78 -106.40
CA LYS A 4 4.93 -33.73 -105.24
C LYS A 4 4.81 -32.46 -104.38
N SER A 5 3.57 -32.05 -104.11
CA SER A 5 2.93 -32.29 -102.80
C SER A 5 1.42 -32.02 -102.81
N TRP A 6 0.75 -32.73 -101.90
CA TRP A 6 -0.61 -33.22 -101.94
C TRP A 6 -1.51 -32.43 -100.99
N VAL A 7 -2.69 -32.04 -101.51
CA VAL A 7 -4.00 -31.86 -100.85
C VAL A 7 -4.13 -30.91 -99.65
N ILE A 8 -4.92 -29.86 -99.89
CA ILE A 8 -5.67 -29.08 -98.90
C ILE A 8 -7.15 -29.40 -99.14
N TYR A 9 -7.82 -30.04 -98.19
CA TYR A 9 -9.29 -30.11 -98.14
C TYR A 9 -9.80 -29.38 -96.90
N GLN A 10 -10.46 -28.27 -97.20
CA GLN A 10 -11.67 -27.68 -96.60
C GLN A 10 -12.05 -28.02 -95.14
N ALA A 11 -11.91 -26.99 -94.32
CA ALA A 11 -12.90 -26.38 -93.43
C ALA A 11 -14.24 -27.11 -93.21
N THR A 12 -14.48 -27.52 -91.96
CA THR A 12 -15.83 -27.52 -91.35
C THR A 12 -15.76 -27.23 -89.83
N LEU A 13 -16.52 -26.20 -89.43
CA LEU A 13 -17.40 -26.13 -88.26
C LEU A 13 -16.83 -26.28 -86.83
N LEU A 14 -16.81 -25.18 -86.05
CA LEU A 14 -17.72 -24.94 -84.90
C LEU A 14 -17.20 -23.81 -84.00
N LEU A 15 -17.96 -22.71 -84.02
CA LEU A 15 -17.77 -21.51 -83.22
C LEU A 15 -18.48 -21.73 -81.88
N VAL A 16 -17.72 -22.03 -80.83
CA VAL A 16 -18.19 -21.96 -79.43
C VAL A 16 -17.16 -21.16 -78.64
N VAL A 17 -17.35 -19.85 -78.57
CA VAL A 17 -16.66 -19.01 -77.60
C VAL A 17 -17.64 -18.71 -76.48
N ASN A 18 -17.47 -19.43 -75.37
CA ASN A 18 -18.16 -19.17 -74.12
C ASN A 18 -17.81 -17.77 -73.61
N LEU A 19 -18.84 -16.94 -73.45
CA LEU A 19 -18.82 -15.74 -72.62
C LEU A 19 -18.67 -16.18 -71.16
N SER A 20 -17.44 -16.26 -70.66
CA SER A 20 -17.20 -16.28 -69.22
C SER A 20 -17.41 -14.87 -68.69
N TYR A 21 -18.55 -14.69 -68.02
CA TYR A 21 -18.80 -13.58 -67.10
C TYR A 21 -17.67 -13.54 -66.07
N GLY A 22 -16.70 -12.67 -66.28
CA GLY A 22 -15.81 -12.22 -65.22
C GLY A 22 -16.66 -11.42 -64.23
N ALA A 23 -17.25 -12.09 -63.24
CA ALA A 23 -17.71 -11.42 -62.04
C ALA A 23 -16.47 -10.74 -61.44
N ALA A 24 -16.37 -9.43 -61.69
CA ALA A 24 -15.40 -8.58 -61.02
C ALA A 24 -15.68 -8.68 -59.53
N SER A 25 -14.97 -9.59 -58.86
CA SER A 25 -14.80 -9.56 -57.42
C SER A 25 -14.29 -8.15 -57.12
N LYS A 26 -15.17 -7.30 -56.59
CA LYS A 26 -14.78 -6.01 -56.02
C LYS A 26 -13.78 -6.38 -54.92
N ARG A 27 -12.49 -6.37 -55.28
CA ARG A 27 -11.40 -6.44 -54.32
C ARG A 27 -11.70 -5.32 -53.33
N PHE A 28 -11.99 -5.71 -52.09
CA PHE A 28 -12.14 -4.76 -51.02
C PHE A 28 -10.88 -3.88 -51.03
N SER A 29 -11.08 -2.57 -51.18
CA SER A 29 -10.01 -1.58 -50.99
C SER A 29 -9.30 -1.92 -49.69
N ALA A 30 -7.97 -1.90 -49.68
CA ALA A 30 -7.21 -2.19 -48.46
C ALA A 30 -7.75 -1.32 -47.32
N LEU A 31 -8.15 -1.94 -46.20
CA LEU A 31 -8.76 -1.24 -45.07
C LEU A 31 -7.78 -0.18 -44.55
N GLU A 32 -8.16 1.09 -44.70
CA GLU A 32 -7.36 2.24 -44.29
C GLU A 32 -7.36 2.40 -42.75
N PRO A 33 -6.25 2.87 -42.16
CA PRO A 33 -6.23 3.26 -40.76
C PRO A 33 -7.01 4.57 -40.52
N PRO A 34 -7.34 4.89 -39.26
CA PRO A 34 -7.99 6.14 -38.91
C PRO A 34 -7.16 7.38 -39.26
N LYS A 35 -7.79 8.53 -39.42
CA LYS A 35 -7.14 9.80 -39.79
C LYS A 35 -7.16 10.79 -38.62
N ASP A 36 -6.46 11.91 -38.76
CA ASP A 36 -6.49 13.04 -37.82
C ASP A 36 -6.27 12.66 -36.35
N LEU A 37 -5.36 11.71 -36.11
CA LEU A 37 -5.01 11.29 -34.76
C LEU A 37 -4.39 12.46 -34.00
N ALA A 38 -5.01 12.83 -32.87
CA ALA A 38 -4.54 13.91 -32.01
C ALA A 38 -4.64 13.50 -30.54
N ILE A 39 -3.79 14.13 -29.72
CA ILE A 39 -3.82 14.06 -28.26
C ILE A 39 -4.14 15.45 -27.74
N LEU A 40 -5.22 15.57 -26.98
CA LEU A 40 -5.71 16.80 -26.38
C LEU A 40 -5.45 16.76 -24.87
N ASP A 41 -4.89 17.84 -24.33
CA ASP A 41 -4.72 18.02 -22.88
C ASP A 41 -5.80 18.96 -22.35
N PRO A 42 -6.84 18.45 -21.66
CA PRO A 42 -7.89 19.26 -21.05
C PRO A 42 -7.44 19.98 -19.77
N GLY A 43 -6.19 19.82 -19.32
CA GLY A 43 -5.69 20.38 -18.07
C GLY A 43 -5.96 19.49 -16.85
N PHE A 44 -6.20 18.19 -17.07
CA PHE A 44 -6.47 17.20 -16.02
C PHE A 44 -5.20 16.47 -15.52
N LEU A 45 -4.07 17.16 -15.63
CA LEU A 45 -2.78 16.76 -15.04
C LEU A 45 -2.34 15.35 -15.48
N GLY A 46 -2.51 15.05 -16.76
CA GLY A 46 -2.11 13.78 -17.38
C GLY A 46 -3.26 12.88 -17.83
N TYR A 47 -4.51 13.21 -17.50
CA TYR A 47 -5.68 12.53 -18.06
C TYR A 47 -6.01 13.11 -19.44
N LEU A 48 -5.33 12.58 -20.46
CA LEU A 48 -5.36 13.08 -21.83
C LEU A 48 -6.48 12.44 -22.64
N GLU A 49 -6.98 13.16 -23.64
CA GLU A 49 -7.98 12.67 -24.59
C GLU A 49 -7.33 12.38 -25.94
N ILE A 50 -7.43 11.14 -26.39
CA ILE A 50 -6.94 10.68 -27.68
C ILE A 50 -8.13 10.66 -28.62
N VAL A 51 -8.03 11.36 -29.75
CA VAL A 51 -9.12 11.52 -30.74
C VAL A 51 -8.63 11.17 -32.13
N TRP A 52 -9.52 10.64 -32.98
CA TRP A 52 -9.25 10.33 -34.38
C TRP A 52 -10.51 10.43 -35.23
N SER A 53 -10.33 10.57 -36.55
CA SER A 53 -11.41 10.53 -37.54
C SER A 53 -11.51 9.15 -38.20
N PRO A 54 -12.73 8.67 -38.56
CA PRO A 54 -12.89 7.48 -39.38
C PRO A 54 -12.17 7.61 -40.75
N PRO A 55 -11.69 6.52 -41.36
CA PRO A 55 -11.18 6.56 -42.73
C PRO A 55 -12.29 6.87 -43.74
N ALA A 56 -11.91 7.44 -44.89
CA ALA A 56 -12.86 7.97 -45.88
C ALA A 56 -13.68 6.88 -46.59
N ASN A 57 -13.13 5.67 -46.74
CA ASN A 57 -13.69 4.60 -47.57
C ASN A 57 -14.30 3.45 -46.74
N LEU A 58 -15.05 3.77 -45.69
CA LEU A 58 -15.69 2.74 -44.86
C LEU A 58 -16.90 2.11 -45.59
N PRO A 59 -17.08 0.78 -45.48
CA PRO A 59 -18.27 0.10 -45.99
C PRO A 59 -19.53 0.54 -45.21
N ASN A 60 -20.70 0.33 -45.82
CA ASN A 60 -21.99 0.68 -45.21
C ASN A 60 -22.17 0.01 -43.84
N ALA A 61 -22.59 0.78 -42.84
CA ALA A 61 -22.77 0.32 -41.45
C ALA A 61 -23.79 -0.82 -41.32
N THR A 62 -24.73 -0.94 -42.27
CA THR A 62 -25.69 -2.06 -42.31
C THR A 62 -25.06 -3.40 -42.73
N GLN A 63 -23.93 -3.35 -43.45
CA GLN A 63 -23.21 -4.54 -43.92
C GLN A 63 -22.01 -4.89 -43.05
N CYS A 64 -21.48 -3.92 -42.30
CA CYS A 64 -20.31 -4.13 -41.45
C CYS A 64 -20.27 -3.18 -40.27
N LEU A 65 -19.88 -3.72 -39.11
CA LEU A 65 -19.60 -2.96 -37.92
C LEU A 65 -18.14 -2.51 -37.94
N THR A 66 -17.94 -1.19 -37.87
CA THR A 66 -16.63 -0.57 -37.71
C THR A 66 -16.31 -0.37 -36.24
N ARG A 67 -15.11 -0.79 -35.83
CA ARG A 67 -14.51 -0.53 -34.52
C ARG A 67 -13.09 -0.05 -34.70
N TYR A 68 -12.50 0.42 -33.61
CA TYR A 68 -11.12 0.86 -33.56
C TYR A 68 -10.38 0.08 -32.48
N GLN A 69 -9.15 -0.31 -32.77
CA GLN A 69 -8.20 -0.79 -31.77
C GLN A 69 -7.21 0.31 -31.51
N LEU A 70 -7.37 0.99 -30.38
CA LEU A 70 -6.40 1.94 -29.86
C LEU A 70 -5.41 1.17 -29.01
N GLU A 71 -4.12 1.35 -29.28
CA GLU A 71 -3.04 0.90 -28.44
C GLU A 71 -2.24 2.11 -27.97
N TYR A 72 -1.92 2.15 -26.68
CA TYR A 72 -1.14 3.22 -26.07
C TYR A 72 -0.06 2.62 -25.17
N PHE A 73 1.09 3.28 -25.12
CA PHE A 73 2.15 2.88 -24.22
C PHE A 73 1.88 3.45 -22.83
N ASP A 74 1.52 2.57 -21.89
CA ASP A 74 1.26 2.95 -20.50
C ASP A 74 2.57 3.36 -19.82
N THR A 75 2.64 4.63 -19.47
CA THR A 75 3.82 5.27 -18.89
C THR A 75 4.11 4.84 -17.45
N TYR A 76 3.15 4.25 -16.74
CA TYR A 76 3.31 3.76 -15.37
C TYR A 76 3.72 2.28 -15.36
N SER A 77 3.07 1.44 -16.19
CA SER A 77 3.39 0.00 -16.25
C SER A 77 4.53 -0.34 -17.23
N GLY A 78 4.88 0.57 -18.15
CA GLY A 78 5.93 0.36 -19.15
C GLY A 78 5.57 -0.66 -20.22
N LYS A 79 4.27 -0.87 -20.46
CA LYS A 79 3.73 -1.86 -21.39
C LYS A 79 2.72 -1.24 -22.34
N TRP A 80 2.54 -1.85 -23.50
CA TRP A 80 1.44 -1.50 -24.39
C TRP A 80 0.12 -2.02 -23.82
N SER A 81 -0.85 -1.13 -23.74
CA SER A 81 -2.23 -1.42 -23.37
C SER A 81 -3.13 -1.14 -24.57
N GLY A 82 -4.25 -1.85 -24.67
CA GLY A 82 -5.12 -1.78 -25.84
C GLY A 82 -6.60 -1.81 -25.49
N VAL A 83 -7.39 -1.01 -26.20
CA VAL A 83 -8.85 -0.97 -26.09
C VAL A 83 -9.47 -1.11 -27.47
N ARG A 84 -10.58 -1.86 -27.53
CA ARG A 84 -11.43 -1.93 -28.73
C ARG A 84 -12.72 -1.18 -28.47
N THR A 85 -13.02 -0.19 -29.31
CA THR A 85 -14.17 0.69 -29.10
C THR A 85 -14.81 1.08 -30.44
N PRO A 86 -16.13 1.27 -30.52
CA PRO A 86 -16.76 1.90 -31.69
C PRO A 86 -16.60 3.43 -31.69
N LEU A 87 -16.19 4.01 -30.56
CA LEU A 87 -16.01 5.45 -30.42
C LEU A 87 -14.73 5.93 -31.12
N THR A 88 -14.69 7.22 -31.42
CA THR A 88 -13.56 7.91 -32.05
C THR A 88 -12.71 8.71 -31.06
N SER A 89 -12.94 8.48 -29.77
CA SER A 89 -12.16 9.07 -28.69
C SER A 89 -12.00 8.12 -27.52
N HIS A 90 -10.91 8.30 -26.77
CA HIS A 90 -10.66 7.58 -25.53
C HIS A 90 -9.77 8.41 -24.60
N ARG A 91 -10.06 8.38 -23.30
CA ARG A 91 -9.27 9.09 -22.29
C ARG A 91 -8.43 8.15 -21.47
N VAL A 92 -7.18 8.52 -21.24
CA VAL A 92 -6.17 7.68 -20.58
C VAL A 92 -5.28 8.55 -19.70
N GLN A 93 -4.89 7.99 -18.56
CA GLN A 93 -3.93 8.63 -17.65
C GLN A 93 -2.49 8.37 -18.09
N PHE A 94 -1.71 9.43 -18.22
CA PHE A 94 -0.29 9.38 -18.55
C PHE A 94 0.56 10.16 -17.55
N ASP A 95 1.80 9.70 -17.38
CA ASP A 95 2.86 10.44 -16.72
C ASP A 95 3.44 11.45 -17.72
N LEU A 96 3.11 12.72 -17.51
CA LEU A 96 3.56 13.82 -18.37
C LEU A 96 5.06 14.11 -18.26
N MET A 97 5.80 13.40 -17.40
CA MET A 97 7.26 13.42 -17.40
C MET A 97 7.86 12.58 -18.55
N LYS A 98 7.05 11.71 -19.16
CA LYS A 98 7.45 10.78 -20.23
C LYS A 98 6.77 11.15 -21.55
N ASN A 99 7.31 10.63 -22.65
CA ASN A 99 6.65 10.76 -23.95
C ASN A 99 5.43 9.86 -23.98
N VAL A 100 4.35 10.35 -24.58
CA VAL A 100 3.09 9.60 -24.77
C VAL A 100 3.06 9.08 -26.20
N SER A 101 2.97 7.75 -26.36
CA SER A 101 2.94 7.09 -27.66
C SER A 101 1.63 6.34 -27.84
N VAL A 102 0.93 6.61 -28.94
CA VAL A 102 -0.36 5.99 -29.26
C VAL A 102 -0.39 5.56 -30.71
N ARG A 103 -1.12 4.49 -31.00
CA ARG A 103 -1.42 4.04 -32.37
C ARG A 103 -2.82 3.48 -32.46
N VAL A 104 -3.46 3.65 -33.61
CA VAL A 104 -4.84 3.23 -33.81
C VAL A 104 -5.01 2.47 -35.13
N TYR A 105 -5.78 1.39 -35.06
CA TYR A 105 -6.13 0.52 -36.17
C TYR A 105 -7.64 0.57 -36.43
N THR A 106 -8.03 0.38 -37.68
CA THR A 106 -9.45 0.16 -38.04
C THR A 106 -9.75 -1.33 -37.98
N LEU A 107 -10.88 -1.69 -37.39
CA LEU A 107 -11.41 -3.04 -37.34
C LEU A 107 -12.75 -3.08 -38.07
N LEU A 108 -12.91 -4.04 -38.98
CA LEU A 108 -14.18 -4.35 -39.63
C LEU A 108 -14.62 -5.77 -39.30
N SER A 109 -15.90 -5.94 -38.99
CA SER A 109 -16.51 -7.26 -38.82
C SER A 109 -17.96 -7.24 -39.27
N GLY A 110 -18.40 -8.27 -39.97
CA GLY A 110 -19.80 -8.47 -40.34
C GLY A 110 -19.96 -9.21 -41.66
N PRO A 111 -21.15 -9.12 -42.27
CA PRO A 111 -21.41 -9.69 -43.61
C PRO A 111 -20.39 -9.27 -44.67
N CYS A 112 -19.92 -8.00 -44.68
CA CYS A 112 -18.95 -7.55 -45.67
C CYS A 112 -17.57 -8.22 -45.56
N THR A 113 -17.28 -8.87 -44.43
CA THR A 113 -16.04 -9.60 -44.17
C THR A 113 -16.25 -11.11 -44.04
N ASN A 114 -17.40 -11.63 -44.50
CA ASN A 114 -17.82 -13.02 -44.33
C ASN A 114 -17.76 -13.47 -42.85
N GLY A 115 -18.12 -12.57 -41.93
CA GLY A 115 -18.10 -12.83 -40.49
C GLY A 115 -16.71 -12.81 -39.84
N LYS A 116 -15.62 -12.67 -40.60
CA LYS A 116 -14.26 -12.60 -40.06
C LYS A 116 -13.93 -11.18 -39.59
N MET A 117 -13.22 -11.03 -38.48
CA MET A 117 -12.67 -9.73 -38.09
C MET A 117 -11.44 -9.43 -38.95
N ILE A 118 -11.46 -8.28 -39.63
CA ILE A 118 -10.36 -7.78 -40.45
C ILE A 118 -9.81 -6.51 -39.80
N THR A 119 -8.49 -6.44 -39.68
CA THR A 119 -7.77 -5.28 -39.15
C THR A 119 -7.04 -4.56 -40.28
N SER A 120 -6.94 -3.24 -40.22
CA SER A 120 -6.11 -2.46 -41.13
C SER A 120 -4.66 -2.94 -41.06
N LYS A 121 -4.00 -3.11 -42.21
CA LYS A 121 -2.59 -3.54 -42.26
C LYS A 121 -1.66 -2.47 -41.67
N ASN A 122 -1.97 -1.21 -41.97
CA ASN A 122 -1.28 -0.05 -41.42
C ASN A 122 -2.05 0.48 -40.21
N TYR A 123 -1.36 1.31 -39.41
CA TYR A 123 -1.92 2.07 -38.29
C TYR A 123 -1.52 3.53 -38.43
N THR A 124 -2.26 4.39 -37.75
CA THR A 124 -1.89 5.79 -37.55
C THR A 124 -1.30 5.92 -36.16
N GLU A 125 -0.12 6.50 -36.05
CA GLU A 125 0.60 6.68 -34.79
C GLU A 125 0.87 8.15 -34.50
N LEU A 126 0.98 8.46 -33.21
CA LEU A 126 1.36 9.78 -32.73
C LEU A 126 2.22 9.65 -31.48
N VAL A 127 3.30 10.42 -31.44
CA VAL A 127 4.13 10.59 -30.24
C VAL A 127 3.99 12.03 -29.76
N TYR A 128 3.29 12.21 -28.64
CA TYR A 128 3.16 13.49 -27.96
C TYR A 128 4.31 13.65 -26.95
N LYS A 129 4.99 14.79 -27.01
CA LYS A 129 6.07 15.17 -26.09
C LYS A 129 5.56 16.31 -25.20
N PRO A 130 5.17 16.02 -23.93
CA PRO A 130 4.70 17.05 -23.03
C PRO A 130 5.73 18.18 -22.86
N PRO A 131 5.30 19.44 -22.70
CA PRO A 131 6.22 20.57 -22.51
C PRO A 131 7.06 20.38 -21.25
N ARG A 132 8.39 20.29 -21.43
CA ARG A 132 9.34 20.27 -20.31
C ARG A 132 9.73 21.70 -19.96
N THR A 133 8.86 22.39 -19.24
CA THR A 133 9.12 23.77 -18.80
C THR A 133 9.89 23.79 -17.50
N GLY A 134 10.84 24.72 -17.38
CA GLY A 134 11.54 25.03 -16.14
C GLY A 134 12.98 24.51 -16.06
N ALA A 135 13.76 25.09 -15.15
CA ALA A 135 15.19 24.81 -15.04
C ALA A 135 15.45 23.36 -14.57
N ALA A 136 16.41 22.68 -15.20
CA ALA A 136 16.74 21.30 -14.87
C ALA A 136 17.15 21.13 -13.40
N ASN A 137 16.71 20.04 -12.76
CA ASN A 137 16.95 19.70 -11.35
C ASN A 137 16.28 20.65 -10.34
N THR A 138 15.23 21.36 -10.75
CA THR A 138 14.34 22.10 -9.83
C THR A 138 13.05 21.33 -9.48
N GLU A 139 12.86 20.16 -10.10
CA GLU A 139 11.75 19.24 -9.80
C GLU A 139 11.79 18.81 -8.33
N VAL A 140 10.62 18.76 -7.71
CA VAL A 140 10.49 18.31 -6.32
C VAL A 140 10.90 16.84 -6.15
N GLN A 141 11.53 16.54 -5.02
CA GLN A 141 12.02 15.20 -4.68
C GLN A 141 11.17 14.60 -3.57
N ASP A 142 11.26 13.28 -3.39
CA ASP A 142 10.64 12.55 -2.28
C ASP A 142 9.16 12.88 -2.04
N PHE A 143 8.39 12.97 -3.13
CA PHE A 143 6.96 13.20 -3.05
C PHE A 143 6.26 11.97 -2.46
N VAL A 144 5.61 12.14 -1.30
CA VAL A 144 4.92 11.08 -0.57
C VAL A 144 3.58 11.60 -0.09
N CYS A 145 2.52 10.81 -0.26
CA CYS A 145 1.23 11.05 0.37
C CYS A 145 0.94 10.00 1.44
N VAL A 146 0.39 10.45 2.57
CA VAL A 146 -0.08 9.60 3.67
C VAL A 146 -1.49 10.04 4.04
N ASN A 147 -2.43 9.11 4.05
CA ASN A 147 -3.79 9.29 4.55
C ASN A 147 -3.86 8.77 5.99
N TYR A 148 -3.75 9.68 6.94
CA TYR A 148 -3.83 9.38 8.37
C TYR A 148 -5.28 9.07 8.76
N ASN A 149 -5.50 7.82 9.16
CA ASN A 149 -6.76 7.34 9.75
C ASN A 149 -8.01 7.54 8.86
N MET A 150 -7.83 7.74 7.54
CA MET A 150 -8.90 8.11 6.61
C MET A 150 -9.57 9.45 6.93
N MET A 151 -8.86 10.36 7.60
CA MET A 151 -9.39 11.66 8.04
C MET A 151 -8.62 12.84 7.42
N THR A 152 -7.30 12.73 7.38
CA THR A 152 -6.40 13.78 6.91
C THR A 152 -5.38 13.19 5.97
N ILE A 153 -5.25 13.76 4.78
CA ILE A 153 -4.25 13.34 3.80
C ILE A 153 -3.19 14.43 3.73
N GLU A 154 -1.94 14.03 3.90
CA GLU A 154 -0.78 14.92 3.76
C GLU A 154 0.10 14.42 2.64
N CYS A 155 0.29 15.26 1.63
CA CYS A 155 1.24 15.03 0.56
C CYS A 155 2.43 15.97 0.77
N THR A 156 3.60 15.42 1.05
CA THR A 156 4.83 16.18 1.33
C THR A 156 5.87 15.97 0.25
N TRP A 157 6.76 16.95 0.07
CA TRP A 157 7.87 16.88 -0.87
C TRP A 157 9.08 17.67 -0.37
N GLN A 158 10.24 17.36 -0.93
CA GLN A 158 11.47 18.12 -0.75
C GLN A 158 11.74 19.02 -1.97
N ARG A 159 12.46 20.12 -1.75
CA ARG A 159 12.89 21.00 -2.83
C ARG A 159 13.90 20.29 -3.72
N GLY A 160 13.85 20.54 -5.03
CA GLY A 160 14.86 20.06 -5.95
C GLY A 160 16.23 20.70 -5.67
N ALA A 161 17.31 20.00 -5.98
CA ALA A 161 18.68 20.40 -5.65
C ALA A 161 19.09 21.79 -6.17
N LYS A 162 18.51 22.24 -7.30
CA LYS A 162 18.78 23.55 -7.90
C LYS A 162 17.65 24.57 -7.73
N THR A 163 16.70 24.30 -6.82
CA THR A 163 15.57 25.20 -6.61
C THR A 163 16.06 26.50 -5.95
N PRO A 164 15.85 27.68 -6.56
CA PRO A 164 16.26 28.96 -5.98
C PRO A 164 15.59 29.21 -4.62
N ASP A 165 16.25 29.91 -3.69
CA ASP A 165 15.70 30.15 -2.33
C ASP A 165 14.41 30.96 -2.36
N ASN A 166 14.31 31.93 -3.26
CA ASN A 166 13.11 32.75 -3.48
C ASN A 166 11.97 32.03 -4.22
N ALA A 167 12.16 30.77 -4.64
CA ALA A 167 11.16 30.07 -5.44
C ALA A 167 10.00 29.53 -4.59
N GLN A 168 8.79 29.70 -5.11
CA GLN A 168 7.56 29.24 -4.45
C GLN A 168 6.92 28.10 -5.23
N GLN A 169 6.76 26.95 -4.57
CA GLN A 169 6.13 25.76 -5.13
C GLN A 169 4.61 25.78 -4.93
N ARG A 170 3.89 25.19 -5.87
CA ARG A 170 2.43 25.05 -5.83
C ARG A 170 2.04 23.64 -6.19
N LEU A 171 1.03 23.12 -5.49
CA LEU A 171 0.44 21.82 -5.78
C LEU A 171 -0.95 22.04 -6.36
N TYR A 172 -1.20 21.40 -7.50
CA TYR A 172 -2.51 21.29 -8.11
C TYR A 172 -2.93 19.83 -8.14
N PHE A 173 -4.22 19.57 -8.01
CA PHE A 173 -4.77 18.23 -8.08
C PHE A 173 -6.03 18.19 -8.93
N TRP A 174 -6.33 17.02 -9.50
CA TRP A 174 -7.56 16.75 -10.22
C TRP A 174 -8.01 15.31 -9.98
N HIS A 175 -9.31 15.09 -9.96
CA HIS A 175 -9.93 13.76 -10.01
C HIS A 175 -11.25 13.86 -10.77
N LYS A 176 -11.80 12.71 -11.20
CA LYS A 176 -12.98 12.66 -12.10
C LYS A 176 -14.24 13.38 -11.63
N ASN A 177 -14.35 13.72 -10.34
CA ASN A 177 -15.50 14.44 -9.78
C ASN A 177 -15.31 15.96 -9.83
N LEU A 178 -14.19 16.45 -10.38
CA LEU A 178 -13.90 17.88 -10.55
C LEU A 178 -13.98 18.28 -12.01
N GLU A 179 -14.60 19.43 -12.28
CA GLU A 179 -14.66 20.01 -13.63
C GLU A 179 -13.30 20.51 -14.12
N ARG A 180 -12.42 20.95 -13.20
CA ARG A 180 -11.09 21.47 -13.48
C ARG A 180 -10.13 21.19 -12.33
N ALA A 181 -8.83 21.24 -12.59
CA ALA A 181 -7.81 21.11 -11.56
C ALA A 181 -7.94 22.24 -10.51
N GLN A 182 -7.68 21.91 -9.25
CA GLN A 182 -7.73 22.83 -8.12
C GLN A 182 -6.36 22.96 -7.45
N GLU A 183 -6.05 24.12 -6.87
CA GLU A 183 -4.85 24.31 -6.05
C GLU A 183 -5.06 23.68 -4.67
N CYS A 184 -3.95 23.26 -4.05
CA CYS A 184 -3.90 22.77 -2.68
C CYS A 184 -4.74 23.63 -1.71
N PRO A 185 -5.68 23.03 -0.95
CA PRO A 185 -6.55 23.78 -0.05
C PRO A 185 -5.80 24.33 1.17
N LYS A 186 -4.77 23.63 1.65
CA LYS A 186 -3.98 24.06 2.81
C LYS A 186 -2.53 23.59 2.68
N TYR A 187 -1.62 24.54 2.52
CA TYR A 187 -0.19 24.23 2.44
C TYR A 187 0.41 23.90 3.81
N ILE A 188 1.31 22.91 3.82
CA ILE A 188 2.21 22.62 4.93
C ILE A 188 3.49 23.43 4.68
N ILE A 189 3.91 24.22 5.67
CA ILE A 189 5.09 25.08 5.59
C ILE A 189 6.19 24.51 6.49
N SER A 190 7.37 24.28 5.91
CA SER A 190 8.57 23.88 6.64
C SER A 190 9.72 24.80 6.27
N ARG A 191 10.42 25.32 7.29
CA ARG A 191 11.54 26.28 7.12
C ARG A 191 11.20 27.49 6.24
N GLY A 192 9.94 27.97 6.31
CA GLY A 192 9.46 29.11 5.53
C GLY A 192 9.01 28.77 4.10
N PHE A 193 9.11 27.51 3.66
CA PHE A 193 8.74 27.09 2.30
C PHE A 193 7.55 26.13 2.31
N ARG A 194 6.75 26.18 1.24
CA ARG A 194 5.71 25.17 0.97
C ARG A 194 6.39 23.82 0.73
N SER A 195 6.19 22.88 1.65
CA SER A 195 6.78 21.53 1.62
C SER A 195 5.73 20.42 1.63
N GLY A 196 4.46 20.79 1.59
CA GLY A 196 3.38 19.83 1.55
C GLY A 196 2.02 20.47 1.31
N CYS A 197 1.03 19.61 1.15
CA CYS A 197 -0.38 19.94 1.06
C CYS A 197 -1.16 19.03 2.00
N GLN A 198 -2.03 19.65 2.80
CA GLN A 198 -2.95 18.98 3.70
C GLN A 198 -4.37 19.06 3.13
N PHE A 199 -5.02 17.91 3.08
CA PHE A 199 -6.38 17.68 2.65
C PHE A 199 -7.16 17.15 3.87
N THR A 200 -8.34 17.70 4.13
CA THR A 200 -9.14 17.34 5.32
C THR A 200 -10.54 16.89 4.90
N GLY A 201 -11.08 15.89 5.59
CA GLY A 201 -12.41 15.34 5.30
C GLY A 201 -12.43 14.52 4.00
N THR A 202 -13.45 14.72 3.17
CA THR A 202 -13.69 13.94 1.93
C THR A 202 -13.07 14.59 0.68
N SER A 203 -12.04 15.43 0.83
CA SER A 203 -11.54 16.25 -0.27
C SER A 203 -10.91 15.46 -1.42
N LEU A 204 -10.46 14.23 -1.19
CA LEU A 204 -9.94 13.33 -2.23
C LEU A 204 -10.70 11.99 -2.22
N PRO A 205 -11.15 11.49 -3.38
CA PRO A 205 -11.88 10.24 -3.47
C PRO A 205 -10.98 9.02 -3.26
N LEU A 206 -11.56 7.95 -2.70
CA LEU A 206 -10.95 6.61 -2.68
C LEU A 206 -11.29 5.85 -3.97
N PHE A 207 -10.48 4.85 -4.31
CA PHE A 207 -10.70 3.93 -5.44
C PHE A 207 -10.86 4.64 -6.79
N THR A 208 -10.16 5.77 -6.95
CA THR A 208 -10.13 6.56 -8.17
C THR A 208 -8.79 7.26 -8.23
N ASP A 209 -8.25 7.40 -9.44
CA ASP A 209 -7.00 8.11 -9.65
C ASP A 209 -7.15 9.60 -9.28
N VAL A 210 -6.22 10.06 -8.47
CA VAL A 210 -6.00 11.46 -8.14
C VAL A 210 -4.71 11.88 -8.83
N ASN A 211 -4.84 12.81 -9.77
CA ASN A 211 -3.73 13.36 -10.51
C ASN A 211 -3.21 14.59 -9.79
N ILE A 212 -1.89 14.69 -9.64
CA ILE A 212 -1.22 15.74 -8.89
C ILE A 212 -0.12 16.32 -9.75
N CYS A 213 -0.03 17.64 -9.76
CA CYS A 213 1.07 18.38 -10.35
C CYS A 213 1.69 19.28 -9.27
N VAL A 214 2.98 19.15 -9.03
CA VAL A 214 3.73 20.12 -8.24
C VAL A 214 4.61 20.92 -9.18
N ASN A 215 4.36 22.22 -9.28
CA ASN A 215 5.15 23.14 -10.08
C ASN A 215 5.63 24.32 -9.22
N GLY A 216 6.21 25.33 -9.84
CA GLY A 216 6.53 26.56 -9.14
C GLY A 216 7.14 27.61 -10.05
N SER A 217 7.40 28.77 -9.47
CA SER A 217 8.02 29.90 -10.17
C SER A 217 9.09 30.56 -9.31
N SER A 218 10.07 31.14 -9.98
CA SER A 218 11.14 31.97 -9.44
C SER A 218 11.34 33.19 -10.36
N PRO A 219 12.04 34.26 -9.91
CA PRO A 219 12.41 35.37 -10.79
C PRO A 219 13.20 34.95 -12.04
N GLU A 220 13.95 33.85 -11.96
CA GLU A 220 14.74 33.29 -13.05
C GLU A 220 13.89 32.47 -14.05
N GLY A 221 12.63 32.18 -13.71
CA GLY A 221 11.70 31.44 -14.54
C GLY A 221 10.93 30.33 -13.81
N PRO A 222 10.18 29.50 -14.56
CA PRO A 222 9.42 28.40 -13.98
C PRO A 222 10.34 27.30 -13.44
N LEU A 223 9.87 26.59 -12.41
CA LEU A 223 10.48 25.35 -11.95
C LEU A 223 9.95 24.17 -12.78
N GLN A 224 10.75 23.11 -12.86
CA GLN A 224 10.37 21.86 -13.49
C GLN A 224 9.22 21.23 -12.71
N ALA A 225 8.10 21.01 -13.39
CA ALA A 225 6.93 20.38 -12.79
C ALA A 225 7.15 18.89 -12.56
N LYS A 226 6.49 18.33 -11.55
CA LYS A 226 6.39 16.90 -11.28
C LYS A 226 4.93 16.47 -11.39
N PHE A 227 4.66 15.43 -12.16
CA PHE A 227 3.32 14.84 -12.29
C PHE A 227 3.28 13.47 -11.61
N ILE A 228 2.23 13.23 -10.83
CA ILE A 228 1.98 11.97 -10.13
C ILE A 228 0.51 11.60 -10.33
N SER A 229 0.23 10.32 -10.51
CA SER A 229 -1.12 9.78 -10.36
C SER A 229 -1.09 8.70 -9.29
N LEU A 230 -2.04 8.75 -8.36
CA LEU A 230 -2.11 7.83 -7.24
C LEU A 230 -3.55 7.57 -6.81
N GLN A 231 -3.76 6.49 -6.06
CA GLN A 231 -5.05 6.15 -5.50
C GLN A 231 -4.98 6.17 -3.98
N ILE A 232 -5.78 7.04 -3.36
CA ILE A 232 -5.63 7.42 -1.94
C ILE A 232 -5.78 6.24 -0.98
N GLN A 233 -6.57 5.23 -1.32
CA GLN A 233 -6.72 4.03 -0.48
C GLN A 233 -5.40 3.28 -0.28
N ASN A 234 -4.48 3.35 -1.25
CA ASN A 234 -3.17 2.71 -1.18
C ASN A 234 -2.16 3.48 -0.30
N HIS A 235 -2.59 4.58 0.31
CA HIS A 235 -1.76 5.46 1.13
C HIS A 235 -2.30 5.59 2.56
N ILE A 236 -3.22 4.71 2.97
CA ILE A 236 -3.80 4.75 4.33
C ILE A 236 -2.78 4.24 5.34
N LYS A 237 -2.49 5.07 6.34
CA LYS A 237 -1.78 4.70 7.57
C LYS A 237 -2.81 4.59 8.69
N PRO A 238 -3.11 3.38 9.20
CA PRO A 238 -4.02 3.20 10.32
C PRO A 238 -3.50 3.86 11.61
N PRO A 239 -4.39 4.08 12.59
CA PRO A 239 -3.99 4.57 13.90
C PRO A 239 -3.14 3.55 14.62
N THR A 240 -2.28 4.04 15.50
CA THR A 240 -1.56 3.20 16.46
C THR A 240 -2.56 2.49 17.37
N THR A 241 -2.38 1.19 17.57
CA THR A 241 -3.17 0.43 18.55
C THR A 241 -2.83 0.91 19.96
N GLU A 242 -3.81 1.45 20.69
CA GLU A 242 -3.56 2.06 22.01
C GLU A 242 -3.53 1.04 23.15
N LYS A 243 -4.41 0.03 23.10
CA LYS A 243 -4.55 -0.97 24.16
C LYS A 243 -4.18 -2.36 23.65
N VAL A 244 -3.18 -2.95 24.29
CA VAL A 244 -2.76 -4.34 24.12
C VAL A 244 -2.82 -5.00 25.49
N ASP A 245 -3.69 -5.99 25.62
CA ASP A 245 -3.86 -6.80 26.82
C ASP A 245 -3.09 -8.10 26.68
N VAL A 246 -2.33 -8.44 27.71
CA VAL A 246 -1.59 -9.70 27.79
C VAL A 246 -2.06 -10.46 29.03
N ARG A 247 -2.61 -11.66 28.83
CA ARG A 247 -3.18 -12.49 29.90
C ARG A 247 -2.46 -13.83 29.92
N ALA A 248 -1.79 -14.12 31.03
CA ALA A 248 -1.17 -15.42 31.27
C ALA A 248 -2.18 -16.40 31.87
N GLY A 249 -2.40 -17.53 31.20
CA GLY A 249 -3.05 -18.72 31.74
C GLY A 249 -2.03 -19.79 32.14
N PRO A 250 -2.50 -20.97 32.60
CA PRO A 250 -1.61 -22.07 33.00
C PRO A 250 -0.69 -22.55 31.86
N ASP A 251 -1.27 -22.81 30.69
CA ASP A 251 -0.57 -23.40 29.55
C ASP A 251 -0.44 -22.46 28.34
N SER A 252 -1.14 -21.32 28.37
CA SER A 252 -1.20 -20.39 27.24
C SER A 252 -1.10 -18.93 27.67
N LEU A 253 -0.58 -18.13 26.75
CA LEU A 253 -0.52 -16.68 26.82
C LEU A 253 -1.44 -16.12 25.74
N VAL A 254 -2.43 -15.34 26.15
CA VAL A 254 -3.38 -14.69 25.23
C VAL A 254 -3.04 -13.21 25.15
N ILE A 255 -2.70 -12.77 23.94
CA ILE A 255 -2.47 -11.38 23.59
C ILE A 255 -3.70 -10.91 22.81
N ALA A 256 -4.37 -9.87 23.27
CA ALA A 256 -5.54 -9.31 22.62
C ALA A 256 -5.42 -7.80 22.49
N TRP A 257 -6.01 -7.22 21.45
CA TRP A 257 -5.99 -5.77 21.24
C TRP A 257 -7.32 -5.28 20.70
N GLU A 258 -7.59 -4.00 20.94
CA GLU A 258 -8.78 -3.33 20.40
C GLU A 258 -8.58 -2.91 18.95
N HIS A 259 -9.70 -2.74 18.24
CA HIS A 259 -9.70 -2.13 16.91
C HIS A 259 -9.20 -0.67 17.04
N PRO A 260 -8.21 -0.23 16.23
CA PRO A 260 -7.72 1.14 16.30
C PRO A 260 -8.82 2.16 15.98
N VAL A 261 -8.88 3.25 16.75
CA VAL A 261 -9.87 4.32 16.55
C VAL A 261 -9.59 5.06 15.23
N GLY A 262 -10.31 4.72 14.16
CA GLY A 262 -10.15 5.32 12.84
C GLY A 262 -11.18 4.86 11.83
N GLY A 263 -11.10 5.37 10.59
CA GLY A 263 -12.07 5.05 9.54
C GLY A 263 -11.88 3.69 8.86
N ALA A 264 -10.78 2.97 9.14
CA ALA A 264 -10.45 1.72 8.47
C ALA A 264 -11.37 0.57 8.97
N PRO A 265 -12.10 -0.12 8.07
CA PRO A 265 -12.94 -1.26 8.46
C PRO A 265 -12.13 -2.39 9.09
N GLU A 266 -12.66 -3.02 10.13
CA GLU A 266 -11.95 -4.08 10.86
C GLU A 266 -11.55 -5.26 9.96
N HIS A 267 -12.45 -5.70 9.07
CA HIS A 267 -12.18 -6.79 8.12
C HIS A 267 -11.14 -6.43 7.05
N CYS A 268 -10.70 -5.18 6.98
CA CYS A 268 -9.62 -4.74 6.11
C CYS A 268 -8.28 -4.64 6.82
N LEU A 269 -8.20 -4.90 8.13
CA LEU A 269 -6.94 -4.82 8.86
C LEU A 269 -6.29 -6.20 8.98
N GLU A 270 -4.97 -6.20 8.83
CA GLU A 270 -4.10 -7.26 9.31
C GLU A 270 -3.12 -6.67 10.33
N TRP A 271 -2.68 -7.51 11.26
CA TRP A 271 -1.83 -7.12 12.37
C TRP A 271 -0.51 -7.84 12.33
N GLU A 272 0.53 -7.14 12.77
CA GLU A 272 1.81 -7.72 13.11
C GLU A 272 2.05 -7.55 14.61
N VAL A 273 2.36 -8.67 15.26
CA VAL A 273 2.67 -8.74 16.68
C VAL A 273 4.18 -8.96 16.80
N GLU A 274 4.87 -8.00 17.40
CA GLU A 274 6.26 -8.17 17.83
C GLU A 274 6.27 -8.67 19.26
N ARG A 275 6.91 -9.82 19.47
CA ARG A 275 7.25 -10.35 20.79
C ARG A 275 8.71 -10.07 21.06
N GLN A 276 8.99 -9.38 22.15
CA GLN A 276 10.33 -9.12 22.67
C GLN A 276 10.57 -9.99 23.89
N LEU A 277 11.56 -10.89 23.79
CA LEU A 277 12.02 -11.74 24.88
C LEU A 277 13.38 -11.25 25.35
N GLN A 278 13.50 -10.88 26.61
CA GLN A 278 14.75 -10.50 27.22
C GLN A 278 15.16 -11.52 28.28
N GLY A 279 16.29 -12.19 28.04
CA GLY A 279 16.86 -13.17 28.93
C GLY A 279 17.56 -12.56 30.16
N PRO A 280 17.93 -13.38 31.16
CA PRO A 280 18.65 -12.93 32.35
C PRO A 280 20.05 -12.35 32.04
N ASP A 281 20.61 -12.75 30.90
CA ASP A 281 21.89 -12.25 30.35
C ASP A 281 21.75 -10.88 29.67
N GLY A 282 20.54 -10.31 29.64
CA GLY A 282 20.21 -9.04 28.97
C GLY A 282 20.03 -9.18 27.46
N LYS A 283 20.24 -10.37 26.88
CA LYS A 283 20.09 -10.59 25.44
C LYS A 283 18.62 -10.52 25.06
N THR A 284 18.32 -9.77 24.00
CA THR A 284 16.94 -9.57 23.51
C THR A 284 16.73 -10.29 22.18
N THR A 285 15.71 -11.14 22.13
CA THR A 285 15.22 -11.81 20.92
C THR A 285 13.91 -11.16 20.49
N ARG A 286 13.69 -11.02 19.18
CA ARG A 286 12.46 -10.47 18.60
C ARG A 286 11.83 -11.47 17.66
N GLU A 287 10.55 -11.74 17.86
CA GLU A 287 9.75 -12.62 17.01
C GLU A 287 8.58 -11.82 16.43
N LEU A 288 8.31 -12.00 15.14
CA LEU A 288 7.21 -11.33 14.45
C LEU A 288 6.17 -12.35 14.01
N THR A 289 4.90 -12.07 14.30
CA THR A 289 3.77 -12.90 13.88
C THR A 289 2.74 -12.05 13.15
N LEU A 290 2.33 -12.48 11.97
CA LEU A 290 1.23 -11.86 11.21
C LEU A 290 -0.08 -12.58 11.50
N THR A 291 -1.16 -11.82 11.68
CA THR A 291 -2.50 -12.37 11.92
C THR A 291 -3.59 -11.43 11.42
N THR A 292 -4.74 -12.00 11.05
CA THR A 292 -5.99 -11.28 10.74
C THR A 292 -7.01 -11.39 11.87
N GLN A 293 -6.61 -11.92 13.03
CA GLN A 293 -7.42 -11.95 14.24
C GLN A 293 -6.96 -10.87 15.21
N LYS A 294 -7.88 -10.35 16.03
CA LYS A 294 -7.59 -9.35 17.08
C LYS A 294 -6.94 -9.95 18.34
N ASN A 295 -6.53 -11.21 18.27
CA ASN A 295 -5.83 -11.89 19.32
C ASN A 295 -4.82 -12.88 18.75
N LEU A 296 -3.88 -13.26 19.60
CA LEU A 296 -2.88 -14.27 19.36
C LEU A 296 -2.73 -15.12 20.62
N THR A 297 -2.82 -16.43 20.47
CA THR A 297 -2.58 -17.38 21.56
C THR A 297 -1.23 -18.05 21.33
N LEU A 298 -0.33 -17.93 22.30
CA LEU A 298 0.99 -18.55 22.29
C LEU A 298 1.09 -19.57 23.43
N PRO A 299 1.96 -20.60 23.30
CA PRO A 299 2.31 -21.46 24.42
C PRO A 299 2.91 -20.61 25.55
N SER A 300 2.61 -20.98 26.80
CA SER A 300 3.25 -20.35 27.97
C SER A 300 4.77 -20.60 27.92
N GLY A 301 5.56 -19.53 27.83
CA GLY A 301 7.02 -19.60 27.74
C GLY A 301 7.73 -19.62 29.10
N ASN A 302 9.06 -19.62 29.08
CA ASN A 302 9.87 -19.52 30.29
C ASN A 302 9.55 -18.24 31.09
N GLN A 303 9.08 -18.39 32.32
CA GLN A 303 8.68 -17.25 33.18
C GLN A 303 9.85 -16.39 33.68
N LYS A 304 11.10 -16.78 33.40
CA LYS A 304 12.32 -16.05 33.78
C LYS A 304 12.72 -14.95 32.79
N GLU A 305 12.07 -14.89 31.64
CA GLU A 305 12.36 -13.92 30.58
C GLU A 305 11.33 -12.81 30.63
N LYS A 306 11.78 -11.55 30.51
CA LYS A 306 10.86 -10.43 30.35
C LYS A 306 10.27 -10.51 28.94
N ASN A 307 8.96 -10.71 28.89
CA ASN A 307 8.21 -10.96 27.66
C ASN A 307 7.22 -9.82 27.40
N CYS A 308 7.49 -9.04 26.35
CA CYS A 308 6.71 -7.85 25.99
C CYS A 308 6.17 -7.95 24.57
N PHE A 309 5.00 -7.38 24.35
CA PHE A 309 4.27 -7.45 23.08
C PHE A 309 3.94 -6.07 22.56
N SER A 310 4.26 -5.83 21.29
CA SER A 310 3.85 -4.63 20.56
C SER A 310 3.03 -5.05 19.35
N VAL A 311 1.99 -4.29 19.01
CA VAL A 311 1.11 -4.59 17.88
C VAL A 311 1.06 -3.38 16.96
N ARG A 312 1.11 -3.63 15.65
CA ARG A 312 0.81 -2.64 14.62
C ARG A 312 -0.16 -3.22 13.60
N SER A 313 -0.83 -2.35 12.84
CA SER A 313 -1.80 -2.77 11.83
C SER A 313 -1.53 -2.11 10.48
N LYS A 314 -1.97 -2.75 9.41
CA LYS A 314 -2.06 -2.15 8.07
C LYS A 314 -3.31 -2.65 7.37
N LEU A 315 -3.72 -1.98 6.28
CA LEU A 315 -4.75 -2.53 5.42
C LEU A 315 -4.21 -3.72 4.64
N GLN A 316 -4.97 -4.81 4.61
CA GLN A 316 -4.62 -6.04 3.89
C GLN A 316 -4.89 -5.93 2.38
N ASN A 317 -4.23 -6.81 1.62
CA ASN A 317 -4.24 -6.78 0.16
C ASN A 317 -5.61 -7.05 -0.51
N TYR A 318 -6.59 -7.56 0.25
CA TYR A 318 -7.97 -7.70 -0.23
C TYR A 318 -8.70 -6.36 -0.36
N CYS A 319 -8.31 -5.35 0.43
CA CYS A 319 -8.96 -4.05 0.43
C CYS A 319 -8.18 -2.99 -0.35
N VAL A 320 -6.85 -3.10 -0.41
CA VAL A 320 -5.95 -2.14 -1.06
C VAL A 320 -4.79 -2.86 -1.74
N GLU A 321 -4.15 -2.23 -2.72
CA GLU A 321 -2.97 -2.83 -3.36
C GLU A 321 -1.71 -2.68 -2.51
N LYS A 322 -1.63 -1.59 -1.74
CA LYS A 322 -0.50 -1.25 -0.87
C LYS A 322 -1.03 -0.65 0.42
N GLY A 323 -0.60 -1.21 1.56
CA GLY A 323 -0.93 -0.68 2.89
C GLY A 323 0.29 -0.07 3.56
N LEU A 324 0.11 1.03 4.30
CA LEU A 324 1.12 1.56 5.21
C LEU A 324 0.91 0.97 6.61
N TRP A 325 2.00 0.59 7.26
CA TRP A 325 1.96 0.17 8.65
C TRP A 325 1.67 1.36 9.57
N SER A 326 0.81 1.15 10.56
CA SER A 326 0.70 2.02 11.73
C SER A 326 2.03 2.05 12.49
N ASP A 327 2.17 3.01 13.40
CA ASP A 327 3.23 2.92 14.39
C ASP A 327 2.94 1.74 15.34
N TRP A 328 3.99 1.24 15.99
CA TRP A 328 3.88 0.20 17.00
C TRP A 328 3.12 0.73 18.22
N SER A 329 2.27 -0.12 18.80
CA SER A 329 1.70 0.13 20.12
C SER A 329 2.80 0.29 21.17
N ARG A 330 2.42 0.83 22.33
CA ARG A 330 3.29 0.71 23.51
C ARG A 330 3.45 -0.78 23.86
N PRO A 331 4.65 -1.20 24.32
CA PRO A 331 4.88 -2.59 24.68
C PRO A 331 4.06 -2.96 25.92
N ALA A 332 3.27 -4.02 25.83
CA ALA A 332 2.57 -4.64 26.94
C ALA A 332 3.40 -5.83 27.45
N CYS A 333 3.93 -5.73 28.66
CA CYS A 333 4.78 -6.75 29.26
C CYS A 333 4.02 -7.59 30.28
N LEU A 334 4.38 -8.87 30.36
CA LEU A 334 3.97 -9.68 31.51
C LEU A 334 4.54 -9.07 32.81
N PRO A 335 3.77 -9.06 33.91
CA PRO A 335 4.28 -8.64 35.19
C PRO A 335 5.45 -9.53 35.58
N GLU A 336 6.54 -8.89 36.01
CA GLU A 336 7.69 -9.61 36.54
C GLU A 336 7.24 -10.36 37.79
N LYS A 337 7.38 -11.69 37.78
CA LYS A 337 7.19 -12.46 38.99
C LYS A 337 8.42 -12.18 39.84
N THR A 338 8.34 -11.21 40.73
CA THR A 338 9.27 -11.17 41.86
C THR A 338 9.11 -12.51 42.53
N ASP A 339 10.16 -13.33 42.49
CA ASP A 339 10.39 -14.34 43.50
C ASP A 339 10.53 -13.56 44.82
N SER A 340 9.40 -13.15 45.40
CA SER A 340 9.32 -13.10 46.84
C SER A 340 9.63 -14.53 47.24
N ILE A 341 10.91 -14.80 47.52
CA ILE A 341 11.29 -15.81 48.50
C ILE A 341 10.20 -15.65 49.56
N PRO A 342 9.31 -16.63 49.80
CA PRO A 342 8.41 -16.54 50.92
C PRO A 342 9.35 -16.30 52.08
N GLY A 343 9.37 -15.05 52.55
CA GLY A 343 10.42 -14.58 53.41
C GLY A 343 10.47 -15.62 54.50
N ALA A 344 11.67 -16.05 54.87
CA ALA A 344 11.85 -16.63 56.17
C ALA A 344 11.49 -15.55 57.21
N HIS A 345 10.20 -15.22 57.33
CA HIS A 345 9.54 -15.04 58.60
C HIS A 345 9.70 -16.40 59.29
N LEU A 346 10.93 -16.66 59.74
CA LEU A 346 11.09 -17.24 61.06
C LEU A 346 10.26 -16.32 61.93
N ASP A 347 9.06 -16.80 62.28
CA ASP A 347 8.12 -16.10 63.13
C ASP A 347 8.92 -15.52 64.30
N ILE A 348 9.16 -14.21 64.25
CA ILE A 348 9.82 -13.49 65.32
C ILE A 348 9.08 -13.78 66.63
N SER A 349 7.76 -13.97 66.54
CA SER A 349 6.89 -14.52 67.58
C SER A 349 7.39 -15.86 68.15
N VAL A 350 7.61 -16.89 67.33
CA VAL A 350 8.06 -18.22 67.78
C VAL A 350 9.46 -18.14 68.43
N TYR A 351 10.36 -17.31 67.90
CA TYR A 351 11.68 -17.08 68.52
C TYR A 351 11.55 -16.39 69.89
N PHE A 352 10.74 -15.33 70.01
CA PHE A 352 10.51 -14.66 71.30
C PHE A 352 9.81 -15.58 72.32
N TYR A 353 8.85 -16.40 71.89
CA TYR A 353 8.20 -17.39 72.75
C TYR A 353 9.20 -18.44 73.25
N ALA A 354 10.08 -18.95 72.38
CA ALA A 354 11.12 -19.90 72.77
C ALA A 354 12.10 -19.30 73.80
N VAL A 355 12.55 -18.06 73.58
CA VAL A 355 13.44 -17.34 74.50
C VAL A 355 12.75 -17.07 75.85
N ALA A 356 11.47 -16.69 75.85
CA ALA A 356 10.70 -16.45 77.07
C ALA A 356 10.49 -17.73 77.91
N VAL A 357 10.23 -18.86 77.27
CA VAL A 357 10.10 -20.17 77.95
C VAL A 357 11.43 -20.58 78.56
N ILE A 358 12.55 -20.42 77.84
CA ILE A 358 13.88 -20.75 78.36
C ILE A 358 14.24 -19.84 79.54
N ALA A 359 13.99 -18.54 79.45
CA ALA A 359 14.25 -17.60 80.55
C ALA A 359 13.41 -17.94 81.81
N SER A 360 12.15 -18.34 81.61
CA SER A 360 11.26 -18.75 82.70
C SER A 360 11.73 -20.03 83.40
N LEU A 361 12.20 -21.02 82.62
CA LEU A 361 12.78 -22.26 83.17
C LEU A 361 14.07 -21.99 83.95
N VAL A 362 14.94 -21.10 83.45
CA VAL A 362 16.17 -20.71 84.16
C VAL A 362 15.83 -20.00 85.47
N LEU A 363 14.87 -19.07 85.47
CA LEU A 363 14.40 -18.42 86.70
C LEU A 363 13.83 -19.43 87.69
N PHE A 364 13.04 -20.41 87.23
CA PHE A 364 12.51 -21.45 88.10
C PHE A 364 13.62 -22.34 88.70
N LEU A 365 14.65 -22.67 87.93
CA LEU A 365 15.83 -23.40 88.41
C LEU A 365 16.68 -22.55 89.38
N CYS A 366 16.79 -21.24 89.16
CA CYS A 366 17.46 -20.32 90.08
C CYS A 366 16.69 -20.17 91.40
N VAL A 367 15.36 -20.06 91.36
CA VAL A 367 14.51 -19.96 92.56
C VAL A 367 14.50 -21.27 93.33
N THR A 368 14.42 -22.42 92.65
CA THR A 368 14.49 -23.74 93.31
C THR A 368 15.87 -24.00 93.91
N SER A 369 16.97 -23.64 93.24
CA SER A 369 18.32 -23.75 93.81
C SER A 369 18.57 -22.78 94.97
N ALA A 370 18.01 -21.56 94.92
CA ALA A 370 18.02 -20.62 96.04
C ALA A 370 17.19 -21.14 97.22
N ALA A 371 15.99 -21.69 96.97
CA ALA A 371 15.14 -22.30 97.99
C ALA A 371 15.80 -23.54 98.62
N PHE A 372 16.50 -24.38 97.84
CA PHE A 372 17.30 -25.49 98.35
C PHE A 372 18.51 -25.03 99.16
N LYS A 373 19.16 -23.91 98.80
CA LYS A 373 20.22 -23.29 99.61
C LYS A 373 19.70 -22.71 100.93
N VAL A 374 18.53 -22.07 100.93
CA VAL A 374 17.88 -21.55 102.14
C VAL A 374 17.44 -22.70 103.06
N ARG A 375 16.94 -23.80 102.50
CA ARG A 375 16.55 -24.99 103.29
C ARG A 375 17.75 -25.72 103.91
N LYS A 376 18.93 -25.69 103.29
CA LYS A 376 20.19 -26.20 103.88
C LYS A 376 20.80 -25.29 104.93
N SER A 377 20.54 -23.98 104.90
CA SER A 377 21.03 -23.04 105.92
C SER A 377 20.18 -23.00 107.20
N ALA A 378 18.95 -23.53 107.15
CA ALA A 378 18.03 -23.61 108.30
C ALA A 378 18.21 -24.88 109.17
N SER A 379 19.16 -25.76 108.85
CA SER A 379 19.50 -26.95 109.65
C SER A 379 20.96 -26.92 110.11
N LYS A 380 21.26 -26.07 111.09
CA LYS A 380 22.45 -26.22 111.94
C LYS A 380 22.02 -25.96 113.40
N PRO A 381 21.88 -27.00 114.25
CA PRO A 381 21.73 -26.80 115.69
C PRO A 381 23.09 -26.47 116.30
N SER A 382 23.11 -25.42 117.11
CA SER A 382 24.17 -25.05 118.05
C SER A 382 24.25 -26.07 119.18
N THR A 383 25.44 -26.64 119.37
CA THR A 383 25.87 -27.36 120.58
C THR A 383 26.19 -26.37 121.69
N ALA A 384 25.65 -26.57 122.91
CA ALA A 384 26.29 -26.18 124.17
C ALA A 384 25.69 -26.93 125.39
N PHE A 385 26.56 -27.74 126.00
CA PHE A 385 26.76 -28.03 127.43
C PHE A 385 25.59 -28.38 128.38
N GLY A 386 25.70 -29.60 128.91
CA GLY A 386 25.21 -30.11 130.19
C GLY A 386 25.98 -31.38 130.53
#